data_AF-A0A0P0DKE5-F1
#
_entry.id   AF-A0A0P0DKE5-F1
#
_cell.length_a   1.000
_cell.length_b   1.000
_cell.length_c   1.000
_cell.angle_alpha   90.00
_cell.angle_beta   90.00
_cell.angle_gamma   90.00
#
_symmetry.space_group_name_H-M   'P 1'
#
loop_
_entity.id
_entity.type
_entity.pdbx_description
1 polymer ?
#
loop_
_entity_poly.entity_id
_entity_poly.type
_entity_poly.pdbx_seq_one_letter_code
_entity_poly.pdbx_strand_id
1 'polypeptide(L)'
;MTTTRTCGALLLAAAGLAVLTGCGTSSAPPSETAASSPGASPDGGASPEPDGDGATSPPDDAFADAFAERERFFADQQQRPGVDELVPRTEAQRALVDAQQAWVEGNGGTWDAQSERITLALALDACETSILNQHRVSAETFRVHVATSSLFMSLLESLPEEQRAEGEANVASIMVFGTDYLCPDDAPQWQAAFDEVYPDRG
;
A
#
# COMPACT_ATOMS: atom_id res chain seq x y z
N MET A 1 45.80 32.37 -17.02
CA MET A 1 44.79 33.21 -16.33
C MET A 1 44.20 32.38 -15.23
N THR A 2 44.51 32.77 -14.00
CA THR A 2 44.22 32.06 -12.76
C THR A 2 42.94 32.65 -12.17
N THR A 3 41.94 31.85 -11.85
CA THR A 3 40.83 32.31 -11.00
C THR A 3 40.33 31.16 -10.13
N THR A 4 41.00 31.00 -8.99
CA THR A 4 40.52 30.28 -7.82
C THR A 4 39.42 31.12 -7.16
N ARG A 5 38.29 30.51 -6.77
CA ARG A 5 37.31 31.13 -5.86
C ARG A 5 37.05 30.23 -4.66
N THR A 6 36.90 30.92 -3.54
CA THR A 6 37.23 30.54 -2.16
C THR A 6 36.03 30.01 -1.39
N CYS A 7 36.35 29.29 -0.31
CA CYS A 7 35.56 28.80 0.83
C CYS A 7 34.23 29.50 1.17
N GLY A 8 33.30 28.68 1.65
CA GLY A 8 32.27 29.09 2.61
C GLY A 8 31.84 27.90 3.47
N ALA A 9 32.53 27.68 4.59
CA ALA A 9 32.09 26.75 5.63
C ALA A 9 31.00 27.42 6.47
N LEU A 10 29.86 26.76 6.68
CA LEU A 10 28.88 27.13 7.71
C LEU A 10 28.84 26.03 8.77
N LEU A 11 29.41 26.36 9.93
CA LEU A 11 29.19 25.71 11.21
C LEU A 11 28.01 26.42 11.89
N LEU A 12 26.97 25.69 12.28
CA LEU A 12 26.03 26.13 13.30
C LEU A 12 25.74 24.97 14.26
N ALA A 13 25.83 25.29 15.54
CA ALA A 13 25.91 24.38 16.66
C ALA A 13 24.57 24.28 17.41
N ALA A 14 24.40 23.13 18.06
CA ALA A 14 23.89 22.92 19.42
C ALA A 14 22.40 23.14 19.77
N ALA A 15 21.85 22.03 20.30
CA ALA A 15 21.14 21.88 21.57
C ALA A 15 19.67 22.35 21.70
N GLY A 16 18.84 21.41 22.18
CA GLY A 16 17.51 21.72 22.72
C GLY A 16 16.73 20.47 23.13
N LEU A 17 17.06 19.90 24.30
CA LEU A 17 16.26 18.89 25.00
C LEU A 17 15.00 19.56 25.58
N ALA A 18 13.81 19.00 25.34
CA ALA A 18 12.63 19.29 26.16
C ALA A 18 11.69 18.06 26.22
N VAL A 19 11.71 17.41 27.38
CA VAL A 19 10.76 16.41 27.82
C VAL A 19 9.56 17.15 28.42
N LEU A 20 8.33 16.86 27.95
CA LEU A 20 7.12 17.10 28.74
C LEU A 20 6.16 15.92 28.59
N THR A 21 6.13 15.14 29.67
CA THR A 21 5.11 14.18 30.08
C THR A 21 3.73 14.85 30.23
N GLY A 22 2.68 14.18 29.75
CA GLY A 22 1.29 14.57 30.00
C GLY A 22 0.34 13.38 29.96
N CYS A 23 0.15 12.72 31.10
CA CYS A 23 -0.94 11.78 31.35
C CYS A 23 -2.25 12.54 31.55
N GLY A 24 -3.36 12.05 30.99
CA GLY A 24 -4.70 12.60 31.24
C GLY A 24 -5.80 11.58 30.95
N THR A 25 -6.34 11.02 32.02
CA THR A 25 -7.37 9.98 32.15
C THR A 25 -8.72 10.36 31.52
N SER A 26 -9.34 9.46 30.76
CA SER A 26 -10.47 8.59 31.16
C SER A 26 -11.74 9.33 31.61
N SER A 27 -12.80 9.22 30.82
CA SER A 27 -14.19 9.46 31.23
C SER A 27 -15.16 8.68 30.33
N ALA A 28 -15.74 7.65 30.92
CA ALA A 28 -17.06 7.08 30.62
C ALA A 28 -17.77 6.93 31.99
N PRO A 29 -19.09 6.67 32.12
CA PRO A 29 -20.20 6.56 31.15
C PRO A 29 -21.39 7.49 31.62
N PRO A 30 -22.70 7.26 31.29
CA PRO A 30 -23.45 6.11 31.82
C PRO A 30 -24.37 5.41 30.80
N SER A 31 -24.56 4.12 31.05
CA SER A 31 -25.69 3.31 30.61
C SER A 31 -26.95 3.75 31.35
N GLU A 32 -28.05 3.99 30.64
CA GLU A 32 -29.39 3.95 31.21
C GLU A 32 -30.10 2.69 30.70
N THR A 33 -30.22 1.71 31.60
CA THR A 33 -31.18 0.63 31.53
C THR A 33 -32.36 1.02 32.41
N ALA A 34 -33.54 1.22 31.81
CA ALA A 34 -34.80 1.11 32.53
C ALA A 34 -35.89 0.59 31.59
N ALA A 35 -36.39 -0.60 31.95
CA ALA A 35 -37.42 -1.36 31.27
C ALA A 35 -38.81 -0.76 31.44
N SER A 36 -39.69 -0.99 30.46
CA SER A 36 -41.13 -1.20 30.64
C SER A 36 -41.73 -1.87 29.40
N SER A 37 -42.19 -3.12 29.56
CA SER A 37 -43.19 -3.81 28.72
C SER A 37 -44.53 -3.84 29.49
N PRO A 38 -45.68 -4.32 28.95
CA PRO A 38 -46.04 -4.74 27.59
C PRO A 38 -47.36 -4.14 27.07
N GLY A 39 -47.70 -4.32 25.78
CA GLY A 39 -49.10 -4.10 25.32
C GLY A 39 -49.35 -4.16 23.82
N ALA A 40 -49.89 -5.31 23.37
CA ALA A 40 -50.79 -5.53 22.23
C ALA A 40 -50.32 -5.29 20.77
N SER A 41 -50.14 -6.41 20.04
CA SER A 41 -50.40 -6.53 18.58
C SER A 41 -51.93 -6.41 18.30
N PRO A 42 -52.39 -5.98 17.10
CA PRO A 42 -52.28 -6.79 15.89
C PRO A 42 -52.06 -6.01 14.56
N ASP A 43 -51.98 -6.80 13.49
CA ASP A 43 -52.06 -6.48 12.06
C ASP A 43 -50.78 -6.06 11.31
N GLY A 44 -50.14 -7.09 10.74
CA GLY A 44 -50.12 -7.29 9.29
C GLY A 44 -49.92 -6.06 8.41
N GLY A 45 -48.71 -5.50 8.43
CA GLY A 45 -48.19 -4.64 7.37
C GLY A 45 -46.90 -5.25 6.86
N ALA A 46 -46.92 -5.77 5.63
CA ALA A 46 -45.73 -6.26 4.95
C ALA A 46 -44.68 -5.14 4.88
N SER A 47 -43.62 -5.28 5.67
CA SER A 47 -42.40 -4.51 5.48
C SER A 47 -41.72 -5.07 4.24
N PRO A 48 -41.37 -4.28 3.21
CA PRO A 48 -40.46 -4.76 2.19
C PRO A 48 -39.14 -5.08 2.90
N GLU A 49 -38.72 -6.34 2.79
CA GLU A 49 -37.35 -6.73 3.08
C GLU A 49 -36.45 -5.82 2.22
N PRO A 50 -35.36 -5.25 2.76
CA PRO A 50 -34.34 -4.73 1.88
C PRO A 50 -33.89 -5.90 1.03
N ASP A 51 -34.04 -5.80 -0.29
CA ASP A 51 -33.42 -6.70 -1.25
C ASP A 51 -31.96 -6.83 -0.84
N GLY A 52 -31.64 -7.95 -0.22
CA GLY A 52 -30.29 -8.32 0.12
C GLY A 52 -29.57 -8.54 -1.19
N ASP A 53 -28.95 -7.49 -1.71
CA ASP A 53 -27.81 -7.63 -2.61
C ASP A 53 -26.85 -8.55 -1.86
N GLY A 54 -26.88 -9.81 -2.28
CA GLY A 54 -26.15 -10.90 -1.66
C GLY A 54 -24.67 -10.61 -1.80
N ALA A 55 -24.12 -9.88 -0.82
CA ALA A 55 -22.77 -10.09 -0.37
C ALA A 55 -22.71 -11.52 0.16
N THR A 56 -22.70 -12.48 -0.76
CA THR A 56 -22.30 -13.84 -0.48
C THR A 56 -20.85 -13.70 -0.08
N SER A 57 -20.58 -13.73 1.23
CA SER A 57 -19.23 -13.93 1.73
C SER A 57 -18.62 -15.06 0.90
N PRO A 58 -17.41 -14.88 0.34
CA PRO A 58 -16.77 -15.94 -0.42
C PRO A 58 -16.85 -17.23 0.40
N PRO A 59 -17.14 -18.38 -0.24
CA PRO A 59 -17.11 -19.65 0.48
C PRO A 59 -15.77 -19.75 1.21
N ASP A 60 -15.76 -20.30 2.43
CA ASP A 60 -14.56 -20.36 3.28
C ASP A 60 -13.34 -20.95 2.53
N ASP A 61 -13.59 -21.83 1.56
CA ASP A 61 -12.60 -22.43 0.68
C ASP A 61 -11.87 -21.40 -0.20
N ALA A 62 -12.55 -20.35 -0.68
CA ALA A 62 -11.94 -19.36 -1.57
C ALA A 62 -10.91 -18.48 -0.86
N PHE A 63 -11.08 -18.22 0.43
CA PHE A 63 -10.06 -17.55 1.24
C PHE A 63 -8.89 -18.50 1.53
N ALA A 64 -9.17 -19.77 1.84
CA ALA A 64 -8.12 -20.77 2.05
C ALA A 64 -7.25 -20.96 0.79
N ASP A 65 -7.86 -20.97 -0.38
CA ASP A 65 -7.17 -21.08 -1.67
C ASP A 65 -6.28 -19.85 -1.94
N ALA A 66 -6.77 -18.63 -1.68
CA ALA A 66 -5.98 -17.41 -1.82
C ALA A 66 -4.77 -17.39 -0.88
N PHE A 67 -4.91 -17.83 0.38
CA PHE A 67 -3.77 -17.91 1.29
C PHE A 67 -2.76 -18.98 0.85
N ALA A 68 -3.22 -20.14 0.38
CA ALA A 68 -2.34 -21.17 -0.15
C ALA A 68 -1.60 -20.69 -1.41
N GLU A 69 -2.27 -19.93 -2.28
CA GLU A 69 -1.65 -19.29 -3.44
C GLU A 69 -0.61 -18.26 -3.05
N ARG A 70 -0.91 -17.39 -2.10
CA ARG A 70 0.03 -16.39 -1.58
C ARG A 70 1.31 -17.04 -1.08
N GLU A 71 1.20 -18.12 -0.31
CA GLU A 71 2.38 -18.85 0.18
C GLU A 71 3.20 -19.47 -0.95
N ARG A 72 2.53 -20.02 -1.98
CA ARG A 72 3.21 -20.50 -3.20
C ARG A 72 3.92 -19.37 -3.93
N PHE A 73 3.24 -18.23 -4.11
CA PHE A 73 3.82 -17.04 -4.75
C PHE A 73 5.11 -16.61 -4.06
N PHE A 74 5.10 -16.41 -2.74
CA PHE A 74 6.30 -16.00 -2.01
C PHE A 74 7.40 -17.07 -2.03
N ALA A 75 7.04 -18.36 -2.03
CA ALA A 75 8.00 -19.45 -2.20
C ALA A 75 8.65 -19.44 -3.60
N ASP A 76 7.85 -19.24 -4.66
CA ASP A 76 8.32 -19.18 -6.06
C ASP A 76 9.18 -17.93 -6.29
N GLN A 77 8.81 -16.82 -5.67
CA GLN A 77 9.60 -15.58 -5.65
C GLN A 77 10.87 -15.72 -4.80
N GLN A 78 11.00 -16.77 -3.99
CA GLN A 78 12.09 -16.99 -3.03
C GLN A 78 12.21 -15.85 -2.01
N GLN A 79 11.12 -15.15 -1.73
CA GLN A 79 11.06 -14.04 -0.78
C GLN A 79 10.25 -14.51 0.43
N ARG A 80 10.92 -15.09 1.44
CA ARG A 80 10.21 -15.51 2.66
C ARG A 80 10.00 -14.29 3.55
N PRO A 81 8.74 -13.89 3.84
CA PRO A 81 8.49 -12.73 4.69
C PRO A 81 9.18 -12.87 6.05
N GLY A 82 9.97 -11.87 6.45
CA GLY A 82 10.58 -11.78 7.77
C GLY A 82 11.80 -12.68 8.04
N VAL A 83 12.27 -13.46 7.06
CA VAL A 83 13.42 -14.38 7.24
C VAL A 83 14.65 -13.93 6.46
N ASP A 84 14.45 -13.41 5.26
CA ASP A 84 15.52 -13.12 4.32
C ASP A 84 15.64 -11.62 4.03
N GLU A 85 16.85 -11.17 3.71
CA GLU A 85 17.03 -9.86 3.09
C GLU A 85 16.31 -9.84 1.73
N LEU A 86 15.55 -8.77 1.49
CA LEU A 86 14.82 -8.55 0.25
C LEU A 86 15.81 -8.15 -0.85
N VAL A 87 16.17 -9.12 -1.70
CA VAL A 87 17.08 -8.93 -2.84
C VAL A 87 16.58 -9.75 -4.04
N PRO A 88 16.89 -9.37 -5.30
CA PRO A 88 16.45 -10.11 -6.47
C PRO A 88 17.02 -11.54 -6.51
N ARG A 89 16.13 -12.54 -6.53
CA ARG A 89 16.48 -13.97 -6.56
C ARG A 89 16.04 -14.64 -7.85
N THR A 90 14.88 -14.26 -8.39
CA THR A 90 14.37 -14.78 -9.66
C THR A 90 14.86 -13.95 -10.86
N GLU A 91 14.75 -14.51 -12.08
CA GLU A 91 15.05 -13.77 -13.31
C GLU A 91 14.10 -12.60 -13.52
N ALA A 92 12.81 -12.78 -13.22
CA ALA A 92 11.80 -11.72 -13.31
C ALA A 92 12.11 -10.55 -12.35
N GLN A 93 12.53 -10.84 -11.11
CA GLN A 93 12.93 -9.81 -10.15
C GLN A 93 14.16 -9.02 -10.61
N ARG A 94 15.15 -9.70 -11.20
CA ARG A 94 16.32 -9.02 -11.78
C ARG A 94 15.92 -8.14 -12.97
N ALA A 95 15.07 -8.64 -13.86
CA ALA A 95 14.59 -7.87 -15.00
C ALA A 95 13.80 -6.62 -14.56
N LEU A 96 12.96 -6.74 -13.52
CA LEU A 96 12.28 -5.60 -12.90
C LEU A 96 13.29 -4.56 -12.40
N VAL A 97 14.27 -4.98 -11.60
CA VAL A 97 15.28 -4.09 -11.02
C VAL A 97 16.12 -3.44 -12.10
N ASP A 98 16.59 -4.20 -13.10
CA ASP A 98 17.38 -3.68 -14.21
C ASP A 98 16.60 -2.62 -15.01
N ALA A 99 15.31 -2.88 -15.27
CA ALA A 99 14.47 -1.94 -16.01
C ALA A 99 14.18 -0.66 -15.21
N GLN A 100 13.87 -0.80 -13.91
CA GLN A 100 13.63 0.35 -13.05
C GLN A 100 14.91 1.17 -12.82
N GLN A 101 16.06 0.51 -12.65
CA GLN A 101 17.37 1.16 -12.57
C GLN A 101 17.65 1.96 -13.84
N ALA A 102 17.49 1.34 -15.01
CA ALA A 102 17.72 2.00 -16.29
C ALA A 102 16.82 3.23 -16.47
N TRP A 103 15.55 3.14 -16.03
CA TRP A 103 14.64 4.28 -16.06
C TRP A 103 15.10 5.41 -15.11
N VAL A 104 15.46 5.09 -13.86
CA VAL A 104 15.91 6.10 -12.89
C VAL A 104 17.19 6.79 -13.36
N GLU A 105 18.20 6.04 -13.77
CA GLU A 105 19.49 6.58 -14.22
C GLU A 105 19.34 7.33 -15.55
N GLY A 106 18.49 6.83 -16.45
CA GLY A 106 18.17 7.51 -17.72
C GLY A 106 17.52 8.87 -17.53
N ASN A 107 16.84 9.09 -16.40
CA ASN A 107 16.24 10.37 -16.01
C ASN A 107 17.13 11.20 -15.08
N GLY A 108 18.42 10.85 -14.94
CA GLY A 108 19.39 11.59 -14.14
C GLY A 108 19.29 11.36 -12.63
N GLY A 109 18.53 10.35 -12.20
CA GLY A 109 18.51 9.87 -10.83
C GLY A 109 19.71 8.99 -10.49
N THR A 110 19.82 8.65 -9.21
CA THR A 110 20.80 7.67 -8.72
C THR A 110 20.06 6.41 -8.29
N TRP A 111 20.59 5.25 -8.66
CA TRP A 111 20.11 3.96 -8.18
C TRP A 111 20.94 3.46 -7.00
N ASP A 112 20.29 3.03 -5.93
CA ASP A 112 20.95 2.43 -4.78
C ASP A 112 20.21 1.17 -4.29
N ALA A 113 20.82 0.48 -3.32
CA ALA A 113 20.25 -0.74 -2.76
C ALA A 113 18.91 -0.51 -2.03
N GLN A 114 18.62 0.72 -1.59
CA GLN A 114 17.33 1.05 -1.00
C GLN A 114 16.24 1.17 -2.08
N SER A 115 16.52 1.84 -3.20
CA SER A 115 15.62 1.89 -4.35
C SER A 115 15.29 0.51 -4.89
N GLU A 116 16.30 -0.38 -4.96
CA GLU A 116 16.10 -1.79 -5.34
C GLU A 116 15.12 -2.51 -4.40
N ARG A 117 15.35 -2.41 -3.09
CA ARG A 117 14.47 -3.02 -2.07
C ARG A 117 13.05 -2.48 -2.14
N ILE A 118 12.88 -1.17 -2.29
CA ILE A 118 11.56 -0.54 -2.37
C ILE A 118 10.82 -1.03 -3.62
N THR A 119 11.51 -1.10 -4.77
CA THR A 119 10.93 -1.57 -6.03
C THR A 119 10.43 -3.01 -5.91
N LEU A 120 11.24 -3.91 -5.34
CA LEU A 120 10.81 -5.29 -5.09
C LEU A 120 9.65 -5.37 -4.10
N ALA A 121 9.71 -4.60 -3.00
CA ALA A 121 8.69 -4.62 -1.97
C ALA A 121 7.33 -4.19 -2.53
N LEU A 122 7.29 -3.11 -3.31
CA LEU A 122 6.06 -2.62 -3.95
C LEU A 122 5.47 -3.64 -4.91
N ALA A 123 6.31 -4.25 -5.76
CA ALA A 123 5.84 -5.25 -6.71
C ALA A 123 5.27 -6.50 -6.02
N LEU A 124 5.94 -6.99 -4.96
CA LEU A 124 5.47 -8.13 -4.17
C LEU A 124 4.17 -7.83 -3.43
N ASP A 125 4.05 -6.63 -2.83
CA ASP A 125 2.86 -6.17 -2.09
C ASP A 125 1.62 -6.08 -3.02
N ALA A 126 1.82 -5.58 -4.25
CA ALA A 126 0.76 -5.54 -5.26
C ALA A 126 0.32 -6.94 -5.70
N CYS A 127 1.25 -7.85 -6.01
CA CYS A 127 0.90 -9.21 -6.41
C CYS A 127 0.26 -10.01 -5.26
N GLU A 128 0.71 -9.83 -4.02
CA GLU A 128 0.03 -10.37 -2.84
C GLU A 128 -1.40 -9.82 -2.73
N THR A 129 -1.59 -8.52 -2.97
CA THR A 129 -2.91 -7.89 -2.96
C THR A 129 -3.81 -8.45 -4.05
N SER A 130 -3.29 -8.69 -5.26
CA SER A 130 -4.05 -9.38 -6.32
C SER A 130 -4.56 -10.74 -5.83
N ILE A 131 -3.66 -11.58 -5.31
CA ILE A 131 -4.00 -12.94 -4.85
C ILE A 131 -5.08 -12.89 -3.76
N LEU A 132 -4.90 -12.02 -2.76
CA LEU A 132 -5.85 -11.88 -1.64
C LEU A 132 -7.21 -11.31 -2.09
N ASN A 133 -7.26 -10.65 -3.24
CA ASN A 133 -8.49 -10.17 -3.89
C ASN A 133 -8.93 -11.08 -5.06
N GLN A 134 -8.47 -12.34 -5.11
CA GLN A 134 -8.83 -13.32 -6.13
C GLN A 134 -8.56 -12.82 -7.56
N HIS A 135 -7.43 -12.14 -7.77
CA HIS A 135 -7.00 -11.56 -9.04
C HIS A 135 -7.99 -10.53 -9.62
N ARG A 136 -8.78 -9.88 -8.75
CA ARG A 136 -9.69 -8.79 -9.12
C ARG A 136 -9.18 -7.47 -8.55
N VAL A 137 -8.62 -6.65 -9.43
CA VAL A 137 -8.11 -5.34 -9.06
C VAL A 137 -9.00 -4.29 -9.71
N SER A 138 -9.78 -3.60 -8.88
CA SER A 138 -10.56 -2.43 -9.27
C SER A 138 -9.88 -1.16 -8.79
N ALA A 139 -10.33 0.00 -9.26
CA ALA A 139 -9.89 1.29 -8.71
C ALA A 139 -10.18 1.41 -7.20
N GLU A 140 -11.24 0.79 -6.69
CA GLU A 140 -11.51 0.76 -5.25
C GLU A 140 -10.50 -0.11 -4.50
N THR A 141 -10.21 -1.32 -5.00
CA THR A 141 -9.17 -2.19 -4.45
C THR A 141 -7.82 -1.46 -4.39
N PHE A 142 -7.49 -0.76 -5.47
CA PHE A 142 -6.28 0.06 -5.57
C PHE A 142 -6.24 1.17 -4.52
N ARG A 143 -7.30 1.99 -4.41
CA ARG A 143 -7.39 3.09 -3.42
C ARG A 143 -7.24 2.55 -2.01
N VAL A 144 -7.94 1.46 -1.68
CA VAL A 144 -7.85 0.81 -0.37
C VAL A 144 -6.44 0.30 -0.11
N HIS A 145 -5.81 -0.35 -1.08
CA HIS A 145 -4.44 -0.84 -0.95
C HIS A 145 -3.45 0.31 -0.67
N VAL A 146 -3.45 1.35 -1.50
CA VAL A 146 -2.56 2.52 -1.34
C VAL A 146 -2.78 3.19 0.02
N ALA A 147 -4.04 3.35 0.44
CA ALA A 147 -4.37 4.01 1.71
C ALA A 147 -4.03 3.19 2.96
N THR A 148 -3.96 1.86 2.85
CA THR A 148 -3.77 0.96 4.01
C THR A 148 -2.44 0.23 4.03
N SER A 149 -1.67 0.25 2.93
CA SER A 149 -0.34 -0.37 2.86
C SER A 149 0.63 0.36 3.79
N SER A 150 1.22 -0.40 4.72
CA SER A 150 2.26 0.11 5.62
C SER A 150 3.52 0.53 4.87
N LEU A 151 3.77 -0.05 3.70
CA LEU A 151 4.86 0.33 2.81
C LEU A 151 4.63 1.73 2.25
N PHE A 152 3.44 2.02 1.71
CA PHE A 152 3.07 3.37 1.26
C PHE A 152 3.16 4.39 2.38
N MET A 153 2.58 4.08 3.56
CA MET A 153 2.65 4.96 4.72
C MET A 153 4.09 5.32 5.08
N SER A 154 4.99 4.32 5.13
CA SER A 154 6.41 4.52 5.49
C SER A 154 7.17 5.36 4.46
N LEU A 155 6.90 5.16 3.16
CA LEU A 155 7.56 5.90 2.08
C LEU A 155 7.14 7.37 2.03
N LEU A 156 5.87 7.64 2.36
CA LEU A 156 5.28 8.97 2.25
C LEU A 156 5.38 9.79 3.55
N GLU A 157 5.64 9.15 4.70
CA GLU A 157 5.70 9.82 6.01
C GLU A 157 6.68 10.99 6.05
N SER A 158 7.84 10.84 5.40
CA SER A 158 8.90 11.85 5.39
C SER A 158 8.65 13.02 4.43
N LEU A 159 7.64 12.93 3.56
CA LEU A 159 7.35 13.97 2.58
C LEU A 159 6.53 15.11 3.21
N PRO A 160 6.83 16.38 2.85
CA PRO A 160 5.97 17.51 3.16
C PRO A 160 4.54 17.28 2.64
N GLU A 161 3.55 17.83 3.34
CA GLU A 161 2.12 17.65 3.01
C GLU A 161 1.83 18.00 1.54
N GLU A 162 2.39 19.10 1.05
CA GLU A 162 2.23 19.57 -0.32
C GLU A 162 2.83 18.64 -1.40
N GLN A 163 3.73 17.73 -1.02
CA GLN A 163 4.36 16.76 -1.92
C GLN A 163 3.71 15.37 -1.82
N ARG A 164 2.85 15.11 -0.83
CA ARG A 164 2.34 13.76 -0.56
C ARG A 164 1.56 13.17 -1.73
N ALA A 165 0.68 13.95 -2.36
CA ALA A 165 -0.14 13.45 -3.46
C ALA A 165 0.71 13.05 -4.68
N GLU A 166 1.73 13.85 -5.02
CA GLU A 166 2.66 13.52 -6.10
C GLU A 166 3.56 12.33 -5.73
N GLY A 167 4.06 12.30 -4.49
CA GLY A 167 4.83 11.17 -3.98
C GLY A 167 4.05 9.86 -4.02
N GLU A 168 2.78 9.88 -3.63
CA GLU A 168 1.89 8.72 -3.65
C GLU A 168 1.72 8.18 -5.08
N ALA A 169 1.40 9.06 -6.04
CA ALA A 169 1.27 8.68 -7.44
C ALA A 169 2.58 8.10 -8.01
N ASN A 170 3.73 8.65 -7.63
CA ASN A 170 5.03 8.14 -8.08
C ASN A 170 5.34 6.75 -7.50
N VAL A 171 5.06 6.53 -6.21
CA VAL A 171 5.22 5.21 -5.56
C VAL A 171 4.26 4.19 -6.17
N ALA A 172 3.01 4.58 -6.38
CA ALA A 172 2.00 3.79 -7.07
C ALA A 172 2.42 3.41 -8.49
N SER A 173 3.03 4.31 -9.24
CA SER A 173 3.52 4.03 -10.59
C SER A 173 4.62 2.94 -10.60
N ILE A 174 5.56 2.99 -9.64
CA ILE A 174 6.59 1.94 -9.48
C ILE A 174 5.96 0.59 -9.14
N MET A 175 4.98 0.60 -8.22
CA MET A 175 4.21 -0.59 -7.84
C MET A 175 3.54 -1.23 -9.06
N VAL A 176 2.80 -0.44 -9.85
CA VAL A 176 2.11 -0.89 -11.06
C VAL A 176 3.10 -1.44 -12.08
N PHE A 177 4.20 -0.73 -12.35
CA PHE A 177 5.27 -1.21 -13.22
C PHE A 177 5.84 -2.57 -12.77
N GLY A 178 5.96 -2.78 -11.46
CA GLY A 178 6.40 -4.05 -10.89
C GLY A 178 5.51 -5.25 -11.23
N THR A 179 4.21 -5.01 -11.41
CA THR A 179 3.24 -6.09 -11.69
C THR A 179 3.45 -6.73 -13.05
N ASP A 180 3.95 -5.97 -14.05
CA ASP A 180 4.30 -6.50 -15.38
C ASP A 180 5.36 -7.62 -15.33
N TYR A 181 6.17 -7.66 -14.25
CA TYR A 181 7.23 -8.64 -14.09
C TYR A 181 6.83 -9.79 -13.17
N LEU A 182 6.18 -9.48 -12.04
CA LEU A 182 5.97 -10.48 -10.98
C LEU A 182 4.58 -11.14 -11.03
N CYS A 183 3.57 -10.48 -11.58
CA CYS A 183 2.22 -11.01 -11.76
C CYS A 183 1.59 -10.45 -13.07
N PRO A 184 2.16 -10.79 -14.24
CA PRO A 184 1.80 -10.16 -15.52
C PRO A 184 0.33 -10.33 -15.92
N ASP A 185 -0.34 -11.39 -15.46
CA ASP A 185 -1.76 -11.61 -15.73
C ASP A 185 -2.67 -10.57 -15.04
N ASP A 186 -2.20 -9.97 -13.94
CA ASP A 186 -2.93 -8.94 -13.18
C ASP A 186 -2.54 -7.51 -13.58
N ALA A 187 -1.39 -7.34 -14.23
CA ALA A 187 -0.83 -6.02 -14.54
C ALA A 187 -1.78 -5.09 -15.33
N PRO A 188 -2.55 -5.57 -16.33
CA PRO A 188 -3.52 -4.71 -17.02
C PRO A 188 -4.60 -4.13 -16.10
N GLN A 189 -5.01 -4.86 -15.05
CA GLN A 189 -6.00 -4.37 -14.10
C GLN A 189 -5.39 -3.32 -13.16
N TRP A 190 -4.14 -3.52 -12.73
CA TRP A 190 -3.39 -2.53 -11.95
C TRP A 190 -3.18 -1.23 -12.73
N GLN A 191 -2.80 -1.30 -14.01
CA GLN A 191 -2.66 -0.13 -14.86
C GLN A 191 -4.00 0.60 -15.05
N ALA A 192 -5.07 -0.13 -15.36
CA ALA A 192 -6.39 0.48 -15.53
C ALA A 192 -6.88 1.17 -14.24
N ALA A 193 -6.64 0.56 -13.07
CA ALA A 193 -6.96 1.16 -11.78
C ALA A 193 -6.11 2.41 -11.49
N PHE A 194 -4.82 2.38 -11.82
CA PHE A 194 -3.93 3.54 -11.69
C PHE A 194 -4.40 4.71 -12.55
N ASP A 195 -4.74 4.47 -13.82
CA ASP A 195 -5.22 5.51 -14.74
C ASP A 195 -6.55 6.12 -14.27
N GLU A 196 -7.44 5.34 -13.66
CA GLU A 196 -8.69 5.87 -13.09
C GLU A 196 -8.44 6.73 -11.85
N VAL A 197 -7.50 6.33 -10.98
CA VAL A 197 -7.19 7.04 -9.73
C VAL A 197 -6.34 8.28 -9.98
N TYR A 198 -5.45 8.25 -10.96
CA TYR A 198 -4.53 9.32 -11.32
C TYR A 198 -4.63 9.68 -12.82
N PRO A 199 -5.78 10.22 -13.29
CA PRO A 199 -6.06 10.41 -14.72
C PRO A 199 -5.13 11.40 -15.43
N ASP A 200 -4.45 12.27 -14.69
CA ASP A 200 -3.48 13.23 -15.23
C ASP A 200 -2.06 12.65 -15.36
N ARG A 201 -1.87 11.35 -15.07
CA ARG A 201 -0.56 10.66 -15.03
C ARG A 201 -0.44 9.48 -16.00
N GLY A 202 -1.52 9.08 -16.68
CA GLY A 202 -1.55 8.03 -17.70
C GLY A 202 -1.16 8.50 -19.10
#